data_AF-A0A932N3N4-F1
#
_entry.id   AF-A0A932N3N4-F1
#
_cell.length_a   1.000
_cell.length_b   1.000
_cell.length_c   1.000
_cell.angle_alpha   90.00
_cell.angle_beta   90.00
_cell.angle_gamma   90.00
#
_symmetry.space_group_name_H-M   'P 1'
#
loop_
_entity.id
_entity.type
_entity.pdbx_description
1 polymer ?
#
loop_
_entity_poly.entity_id
_entity_poly.type
_entity_poly.pdbx_seq_one_letter_code
_entity_poly.pdbx_strand_id
1 'polypeptide(L)'
;MPGGIFFAGESKVWGGGIAFYNPFSTGESAARGYLITFGQLSDVVAQETWRPVKADLPLDVLETVELPVERHWPLESQTYSSLLHVGDREGVPMMTITSLQELTPTAPSGPYLRTMLDGLAEVLGWSLDQRVRYLLAAPGISPSWTAESLAALCESP
;
A
#
# COMPACT_ATOMS: atom_id res chain seq x y z
N MET A 1 0.19 11.16 -3.41
CA MET A 1 0.17 10.50 -4.75
C MET A 1 -1.28 10.42 -5.19
N PRO A 2 -1.65 10.70 -6.45
CA PRO A 2 -3.03 10.52 -6.92
C PRO A 2 -3.52 9.09 -6.63
N GLY A 3 -4.83 8.87 -6.44
CA GLY A 3 -5.37 7.57 -6.08
C GLY A 3 -5.75 7.46 -4.60
N GLY A 4 -6.18 6.29 -4.15
CA GLY A 4 -6.71 6.08 -2.81
C GLY A 4 -6.28 4.75 -2.22
N ILE A 5 -6.27 4.65 -0.90
CA ILE A 5 -6.09 3.36 -0.21
C ILE A 5 -7.45 2.74 0.10
N PHE A 6 -7.48 1.41 0.16
CA PHE A 6 -8.62 0.65 0.67
C PHE A 6 -8.11 -0.59 1.41
N PHE A 7 -8.96 -1.17 2.26
CA PHE A 7 -8.63 -2.34 3.06
C PHE A 7 -9.45 -3.55 2.64
N ALA A 8 -8.77 -4.65 2.36
CA ALA A 8 -9.39 -5.90 1.89
C ALA A 8 -8.55 -7.13 2.28
N GLY A 9 -9.07 -8.31 1.97
CA GLY A 9 -8.41 -9.58 2.25
C GLY A 9 -8.26 -9.85 3.75
N GLU A 10 -7.35 -10.76 4.10
CA GLU A 10 -7.08 -11.12 5.49
C GLU A 10 -5.59 -11.35 5.72
N SER A 11 -5.01 -10.62 6.67
CA SER A 11 -3.64 -10.79 7.12
C SER A 11 -3.53 -11.89 8.16
N LYS A 12 -2.65 -12.86 7.94
CA LYS A 12 -2.26 -13.83 8.96
C LYS A 12 -1.39 -13.23 10.07
N VAL A 13 -0.70 -12.12 9.77
CA VAL A 13 0.22 -11.46 10.71
C VAL A 13 -0.52 -10.45 11.57
N TRP A 14 -1.35 -9.62 10.95
CA TRP A 14 -2.03 -8.51 11.61
C TRP A 14 -3.43 -8.85 12.12
N GLY A 15 -4.07 -9.88 11.54
CA GLY A 15 -5.51 -10.10 11.67
C GLY A 15 -6.33 -9.02 10.94
N GLY A 16 -7.33 -9.42 10.16
CA GLY A 16 -8.18 -8.49 9.41
C GLY A 16 -7.57 -7.99 8.09
N GLY A 17 -8.21 -7.00 7.48
CA GLY A 17 -7.84 -6.48 6.16
C GLY A 17 -6.49 -5.77 6.10
N ILE A 18 -5.84 -5.81 4.95
CA ILE A 18 -4.60 -5.10 4.65
C ILE A 18 -4.81 -3.99 3.63
N ALA A 19 -3.90 -3.02 3.62
CA ALA A 19 -3.98 -1.89 2.71
C ALA A 19 -3.59 -2.27 1.27
N PHE A 20 -4.39 -1.79 0.33
CA PHE A 20 -4.12 -1.80 -1.10
C PHE A 20 -4.21 -0.38 -1.63
N TYR A 21 -3.50 -0.12 -2.73
CA TYR A 21 -3.55 1.14 -3.45
C TYR A 21 -4.42 0.98 -4.71
N ASN A 22 -5.38 1.88 -4.88
CA ASN A 22 -6.23 2.01 -6.06
C ASN A 22 -5.84 3.27 -6.85
N PRO A 23 -5.17 3.12 -8.02
CA PRO A 23 -4.78 4.26 -8.85
C PRO A 23 -5.96 4.96 -9.54
N PHE A 24 -7.13 4.32 -9.59
CA PHE A 24 -8.33 4.85 -10.25
C PHE A 24 -9.22 5.68 -9.32
N SER A 25 -8.90 5.74 -8.02
CA SER A 25 -9.61 6.62 -7.10
C SER A 25 -9.23 8.09 -7.36
N THR A 26 -10.19 8.99 -7.21
CA THR A 26 -10.01 10.44 -7.47
C THR A 26 -9.32 11.19 -6.32
N GLY A 27 -8.99 10.49 -5.23
CA GLY A 27 -8.37 11.07 -4.05
C GLY A 27 -6.85 11.19 -4.12
N GLU A 28 -6.26 11.35 -2.94
CA GLU A 28 -4.82 11.26 -2.74
C GLU A 28 -4.48 10.18 -1.71
N SER A 29 -3.41 9.44 -2.00
CA SER A 29 -2.78 8.48 -1.11
C SER A 29 -1.53 9.07 -0.48
N ALA A 30 -1.48 8.99 0.85
CA ALA A 30 -0.29 9.21 1.63
C ALA A 30 0.71 8.08 1.34
N ALA A 31 1.99 8.42 1.18
CA ALA A 31 3.03 7.45 0.88
C ALA A 31 4.37 7.89 1.46
N ARG A 32 5.21 6.91 1.80
CA ARG A 32 6.63 7.09 2.08
C ARG A 32 7.43 6.44 0.96
N GLY A 33 8.30 7.21 0.32
CA GLY A 33 9.22 6.68 -0.69
C GLY A 33 10.49 6.13 -0.04
N TYR A 34 10.95 4.99 -0.53
CA TYR A 34 12.26 4.42 -0.17
C TYR A 34 13.12 4.36 -1.43
N LEU A 35 14.30 4.99 -1.38
CA LEU A 35 15.28 4.87 -2.47
C LEU A 35 16.08 3.60 -2.25
N ILE A 36 15.80 2.59 -3.07
CA ILE A 36 16.40 1.26 -2.97
C ILE A 36 16.94 0.83 -4.33
N THR A 37 17.88 -0.11 -4.31
CA THR A 37 18.40 -0.71 -5.54
C THR A 37 17.37 -1.65 -6.17
N PHE A 38 17.57 -1.97 -7.44
CA PHE A 38 16.76 -2.96 -8.13
C PHE A 38 16.73 -4.32 -7.42
N GLY A 39 17.89 -4.82 -6.96
CA GLY A 39 17.95 -6.07 -6.20
C GLY A 39 17.11 -6.04 -4.92
N GLN A 40 17.11 -4.91 -4.20
CA GLN A 40 16.27 -4.72 -3.02
C GLN A 40 14.77 -4.66 -3.37
N LEU A 41 14.40 -4.06 -4.50
CA LEU A 41 13.01 -4.10 -4.99
C LEU A 41 12.57 -5.54 -5.30
N SER A 42 13.43 -6.33 -5.94
CA SER A 42 13.17 -7.76 -6.18
C SER A 42 12.96 -8.53 -4.88
N ASP A 43 13.78 -8.27 -3.86
CA ASP A 43 13.61 -8.88 -2.53
C ASP A 43 12.26 -8.51 -1.89
N VAL A 44 11.84 -7.24 -2.01
CA VAL A 44 10.53 -6.77 -1.52
C VAL A 44 9.39 -7.46 -2.26
N VAL A 45 9.45 -7.56 -3.59
CA VAL A 45 8.42 -8.26 -4.37
C VAL A 45 8.35 -9.73 -3.97
N ALA A 46 9.48 -10.40 -3.79
CA ALA A 46 9.50 -11.80 -3.37
C ALA A 46 8.85 -12.00 -2.00
N GLN A 47 9.12 -11.11 -1.04
CA GLN A 47 8.50 -11.13 0.28
C GLN A 47 6.97 -10.94 0.21
N GLU A 48 6.48 -9.94 -0.52
CA GLU A 48 5.05 -9.62 -0.62
C GLU A 48 4.25 -10.67 -1.41
N THR A 49 4.89 -11.34 -2.35
CA THR A 49 4.26 -12.40 -3.17
C THR A 49 4.42 -13.79 -2.57
N TRP A 50 5.06 -13.93 -1.40
CA TRP A 50 5.41 -15.22 -0.78
C TRP A 50 6.22 -16.14 -1.72
N ARG A 51 7.02 -15.55 -2.62
CA ARG A 51 7.95 -16.28 -3.47
C ARG A 51 9.27 -16.49 -2.74
N PRO A 52 10.00 -17.59 -3.02
CA PRO A 52 11.40 -17.64 -2.66
C PRO A 52 12.15 -16.49 -3.36
N VAL A 53 13.00 -15.78 -2.61
CA VAL A 53 13.79 -14.57 -2.97
C VAL A 53 14.56 -14.67 -4.30
N LYS A 54 14.67 -15.87 -4.89
CA LYS A 54 15.39 -16.15 -6.14
C LYS A 54 14.51 -16.26 -7.39
N ALA A 55 13.20 -16.02 -7.29
CA ALA A 55 12.38 -15.86 -8.48
C ALA A 55 12.63 -14.46 -9.02
N ASP A 56 13.59 -14.33 -9.93
CA ASP A 56 13.84 -13.08 -10.66
C ASP A 56 12.49 -12.52 -11.11
N LEU A 57 12.16 -11.29 -10.69
CA LEU A 57 11.21 -10.46 -11.43
C LEU A 57 11.61 -10.60 -12.91
N PRO A 58 10.71 -10.84 -13.87
CA PRO A 58 11.12 -10.95 -15.27
C PRO A 58 11.98 -9.73 -15.63
N LEU A 59 13.29 -9.95 -15.68
CA LEU A 59 14.35 -8.92 -15.63
C LEU A 59 14.22 -7.98 -16.83
N ASP A 60 13.71 -8.54 -17.92
CA ASP A 60 13.42 -7.92 -19.21
C ASP A 60 12.48 -6.72 -19.11
N VAL A 61 11.65 -6.67 -18.05
CA VAL A 61 10.53 -5.74 -17.93
C VAL A 61 10.92 -4.36 -17.39
N LEU A 62 11.96 -4.30 -16.55
CA LEU A 62 12.40 -3.05 -15.91
C LEU A 62 13.72 -2.53 -16.49
N GLU A 63 14.53 -3.40 -17.12
CA GLU A 63 15.78 -2.98 -17.79
C GLU A 63 15.57 -2.33 -19.17
N THR A 64 14.39 -2.49 -19.82
CA THR A 64 14.18 -2.08 -21.22
C THR A 64 13.15 -0.96 -21.44
N VAL A 65 12.58 -0.34 -20.41
CA VAL A 65 11.28 0.31 -20.56
C VAL A 65 11.29 1.63 -21.34
N GLU A 66 11.02 1.54 -22.65
CA GLU A 66 9.93 2.33 -23.24
C GLU A 66 8.64 1.87 -22.53
N LEU A 67 8.17 2.68 -21.57
CA LEU A 67 7.05 2.34 -20.68
C LEU A 67 5.83 1.81 -21.47
N PRO A 68 5.32 0.60 -21.20
CA PRO A 68 4.07 0.16 -21.79
C PRO A 68 2.96 1.15 -21.43
N VAL A 69 2.00 1.32 -22.34
CA VAL A 69 0.87 2.26 -22.19
C VAL A 69 0.15 2.09 -20.83
N GLU A 70 0.20 0.89 -20.25
CA GLU A 70 -0.52 0.56 -19.01
C GLU A 70 0.30 0.58 -17.70
N ARG A 71 1.60 0.89 -17.72
CA ARG A 71 2.45 1.15 -16.52
C ARG A 71 2.29 0.16 -15.33
N HIS A 72 1.91 -1.10 -15.59
CA HIS A 72 1.73 -2.12 -14.57
C HIS A 72 2.19 -3.50 -15.04
N TRP A 73 2.59 -4.34 -14.09
CA TRP A 73 3.06 -5.70 -14.32
C TRP A 73 2.39 -6.69 -13.40
N PRO A 74 1.84 -7.79 -13.93
CA PRO A 74 1.23 -8.83 -13.11
C PRO A 74 2.29 -9.54 -12.28
N LEU A 75 1.94 -9.85 -11.04
CA LEU A 75 2.70 -10.68 -10.11
C LEU A 75 1.89 -11.95 -9.83
N GLU A 76 2.55 -13.10 -9.74
CA GLU A 76 1.88 -14.35 -9.35
C GLU A 76 1.67 -14.38 -7.84
N SER A 77 0.65 -13.66 -7.37
CA SER A 77 0.18 -13.66 -5.99
C SER A 77 -1.33 -13.46 -5.98
N GLN A 78 -2.02 -14.14 -5.06
CA GLN A 78 -3.47 -13.99 -4.89
C GLN A 78 -3.83 -12.70 -4.15
N THR A 79 -2.88 -12.13 -3.40
CA THR A 79 -3.11 -10.93 -2.59
C THR A 79 -2.53 -9.71 -3.28
N TYR A 80 -1.22 -9.68 -3.48
CA TYR A 80 -0.50 -8.57 -4.11
C TYR A 80 -0.11 -8.93 -5.55
N SER A 81 -1.08 -8.82 -6.47
CA SER A 81 -0.95 -9.36 -7.83
C SER A 81 -0.38 -8.37 -8.86
N SER A 82 0.04 -7.17 -8.47
CA SER A 82 0.43 -6.14 -9.43
C SER A 82 1.55 -5.23 -8.90
N LEU A 83 2.58 -5.04 -9.72
CA LEU A 83 3.60 -4.00 -9.55
C LEU A 83 3.23 -2.82 -10.47
N LEU A 84 3.10 -1.60 -9.91
CA LEU A 84 2.71 -0.40 -10.66
C LEU A 84 3.84 0.62 -10.68
N HIS A 85 4.06 1.26 -11.83
CA HIS A 85 4.80 2.51 -11.91
C HIS A 85 3.85 3.67 -11.64
N VAL A 86 4.08 4.38 -10.53
CA VAL A 86 3.19 5.45 -10.04
C VAL A 86 3.71 6.87 -10.33
N GLY A 87 4.77 6.96 -11.13
CA GLY A 87 5.37 8.21 -11.58
C GLY A 87 6.85 8.31 -11.22
N ASP A 88 7.47 9.38 -11.67
CA ASP A 88 8.90 9.61 -11.54
C ASP A 88 9.16 10.71 -10.52
N ARG A 89 10.19 10.54 -9.68
CA ARG A 89 10.67 11.57 -8.75
C ARG A 89 12.15 11.78 -8.95
N GLU A 90 12.53 13.00 -9.33
CA GLU A 90 13.94 13.37 -9.58
C GLU A 90 14.64 12.44 -10.58
N GLY A 91 13.89 11.95 -11.58
CA GLY A 91 14.38 11.02 -12.59
C GLY A 91 14.46 9.56 -12.14
N VAL A 92 13.99 9.25 -10.93
CA VAL A 92 13.91 7.87 -10.40
C VAL A 92 12.46 7.38 -10.48
N PRO A 93 12.20 6.21 -11.08
CA PRO A 93 10.85 5.64 -11.14
C PRO A 93 10.37 5.23 -9.75
N MET A 94 9.14 5.59 -9.40
CA MET A 94 8.48 5.18 -8.16
C MET A 94 7.57 3.99 -8.44
N MET A 95 7.78 2.91 -7.70
CA MET A 95 7.05 1.66 -7.84
C MET A 95 6.21 1.37 -6.59
N THR A 96 5.06 0.72 -6.75
CA THR A 96 4.28 0.18 -5.64
C THR A 96 3.73 -1.19 -5.97
N ILE A 97 3.50 -2.02 -4.95
CA ILE A 97 2.89 -3.33 -5.06
C ILE A 97 1.45 -3.22 -4.54
N THR A 98 0.49 -3.70 -5.32
CA THR A 98 -0.94 -3.67 -4.98
C THR A 98 -1.69 -4.83 -5.65
N SER A 99 -3.01 -4.81 -5.57
CA SER A 99 -3.91 -5.63 -6.39
C SER A 99 -4.81 -4.71 -7.21
N LEU A 100 -4.91 -4.98 -8.51
CA LEU A 100 -5.90 -4.36 -9.40
C LEU A 100 -7.19 -5.18 -9.51
N GLN A 101 -7.29 -6.29 -8.77
CA GLN A 101 -8.49 -7.12 -8.73
C GLN A 101 -9.55 -6.46 -7.86
N GLU A 102 -10.82 -6.74 -8.14
CA GLU A 102 -11.91 -6.38 -7.23
C GLU A 102 -11.84 -7.27 -5.99
N LEU A 103 -11.51 -6.67 -4.84
CA LEU A 103 -11.42 -7.34 -3.56
C LEU A 103 -12.54 -6.87 -2.64
N THR A 104 -13.12 -7.80 -1.88
CA THR A 104 -14.13 -7.47 -0.87
C THR A 104 -13.52 -6.65 0.27
N PRO A 105 -14.04 -5.45 0.56
CA PRO A 105 -13.55 -4.65 1.67
C PRO A 105 -13.64 -5.39 3.00
N THR A 106 -12.58 -5.35 3.78
CA THR A 106 -12.47 -6.03 5.07
C THR A 106 -11.79 -5.11 6.07
N ALA A 107 -12.33 -5.06 7.29
CA ALA A 107 -11.80 -4.17 8.31
C ALA A 107 -10.40 -4.61 8.78
N PRO A 108 -9.42 -3.69 8.84
CA PRO A 108 -8.13 -3.94 9.44
C PRO A 108 -8.22 -4.06 10.96
N SER A 109 -7.21 -4.68 11.58
CA SER A 109 -7.09 -4.71 13.04
C SER A 109 -6.60 -3.39 13.62
N GLY A 110 -6.88 -3.18 14.92
CA GLY A 110 -6.42 -2.01 15.67
C GLY A 110 -4.89 -1.84 15.68
N PRO A 111 -4.09 -2.89 15.94
CA PRO A 111 -2.63 -2.78 15.89
C PRO A 111 -2.09 -2.36 14.51
N TYR A 112 -2.70 -2.85 13.42
CA TYR A 112 -2.30 -2.45 12.07
C TYR A 112 -2.64 -0.98 11.81
N LEU A 113 -3.85 -0.54 12.19
CA LEU A 113 -4.25 0.87 12.09
C LEU A 113 -3.38 1.81 12.93
N ARG A 114 -3.01 1.41 14.15
CA ARG A 114 -2.08 2.17 14.99
C ARG A 114 -0.74 2.37 14.28
N THR A 115 -0.18 1.32 13.68
CA THR A 115 1.06 1.40 12.90
C THR A 115 0.93 2.40 11.74
N MET A 116 -0.20 2.41 11.03
CA MET A 116 -0.44 3.38 9.95
C MET A 116 -0.58 4.81 10.49
N LEU A 117 -1.32 5.02 11.59
CA LEU A 117 -1.46 6.32 12.23
C LEU A 117 -0.09 6.88 12.65
N ASP A 118 0.76 6.06 13.26
CA ASP A 118 2.10 6.47 13.67
C ASP A 118 2.97 6.84 12.45
N GLY A 119 2.94 6.02 11.39
CA GLY A 119 3.65 6.30 10.15
C GLY A 119 3.20 7.59 9.46
N LEU A 120 1.90 7.90 9.47
CA LEU A 120 1.37 9.16 8.92
C LEU A 120 1.86 10.38 9.71
N ALA A 121 2.00 10.27 11.03
CA ALA A 121 2.56 11.35 11.85
C ALA A 121 4.06 11.52 11.58
N GLU A 122 4.82 10.41 11.55
CA GLU A 122 6.26 10.42 11.31
C GLU A 122 6.62 11.02 9.95
N VAL A 123 5.92 10.59 8.89
CA VAL A 123 6.29 10.92 7.51
C VAL A 123 5.74 12.25 7.05
N LEU A 124 4.50 12.59 7.45
CA LEU A 124 3.79 13.76 6.93
C LEU A 124 3.58 14.85 7.98
N GLY A 125 3.94 14.62 9.25
CA GLY A 125 3.71 15.56 10.35
C GLY A 125 2.22 15.83 10.62
N TRP A 126 1.34 14.94 10.17
CA TRP A 126 -0.10 15.14 10.26
C TRP A 126 -0.60 15.06 11.70
N SER A 127 -1.52 15.98 12.04
CA SER A 127 -2.22 15.96 13.33
C SER A 127 -3.08 14.70 13.48
N LEU A 128 -3.46 14.36 14.71
CA LEU A 128 -4.38 13.23 14.96
C LEU A 128 -5.65 13.32 14.10
N ASP A 129 -6.28 14.49 14.06
CA ASP A 129 -7.49 14.72 13.27
C ASP A 129 -7.28 14.50 11.76
N GLN A 130 -6.14 14.92 11.22
CA GLN A 130 -5.82 14.70 9.80
C GLN A 130 -5.66 13.21 9.51
N ARG A 131 -4.95 12.48 10.38
CA ARG A 131 -4.71 11.04 10.24
C ARG A 131 -6.00 10.22 10.36
N VAL A 132 -6.83 10.52 11.36
CA VAL A 132 -8.12 9.86 11.55
C VAL A 132 -9.05 10.12 10.36
N ARG A 133 -9.16 11.37 9.93
CA ARG A 133 -10.00 11.73 8.76
C ARG A 133 -9.55 11.00 7.49
N TYR A 134 -8.23 10.90 7.30
CA TYR A 134 -7.66 10.19 6.16
C TYR A 134 -8.05 8.70 6.17
N LEU A 135 -7.86 7.99 7.29
CA LEU A 135 -8.22 6.58 7.37
C LEU A 135 -9.74 6.38 7.28
N LEU A 136 -10.58 7.20 7.92
CA LEU A 136 -12.03 7.09 7.83
C LEU A 136 -12.59 7.16 6.42
N ALA A 137 -11.92 7.87 5.51
CA ALA A 137 -12.31 7.97 4.12
C ALA A 137 -11.98 6.71 3.31
N ALA A 138 -11.13 5.82 3.82
CA ALA A 138 -10.71 4.60 3.12
C ALA A 138 -11.79 3.51 3.21
N PRO A 139 -12.16 2.87 2.08
CA PRO A 139 -13.06 1.71 2.10
C PRO A 139 -12.50 0.59 2.99
N GLY A 140 -13.37 -0.05 3.75
CA GLY A 140 -13.01 -1.09 4.74
C GLY A 140 -12.83 -0.57 6.17
N ILE A 141 -12.72 0.75 6.39
CA ILE A 141 -12.67 1.33 7.74
C ILE A 141 -14.07 1.45 8.35
N SER A 142 -14.95 2.20 7.68
CA SER A 142 -16.36 2.31 8.08
C SER A 142 -17.15 1.07 7.61
N PRO A 143 -18.09 0.54 8.42
CA PRO A 143 -18.57 1.04 9.72
C PRO A 143 -17.82 0.49 10.94
N SER A 144 -16.84 -0.40 10.75
CA SER A 144 -16.15 -1.11 11.84
C SER A 144 -15.32 -0.22 12.75
N TRP A 145 -14.84 0.92 12.23
CA TRP A 145 -14.05 1.91 12.93
C TRP A 145 -14.70 3.29 12.83
N THR A 146 -14.74 4.00 13.95
CA THR A 146 -15.24 5.37 14.05
C THR A 146 -14.08 6.34 14.28
N ALA A 147 -14.34 7.64 14.19
CA ALA A 147 -13.32 8.65 14.49
C ALA A 147 -12.77 8.49 15.91
N GLU A 148 -13.67 8.24 16.86
CA GLU A 148 -13.37 8.06 18.27
C GLU A 148 -12.53 6.80 18.50
N SER A 149 -12.91 5.67 17.90
CA SER A 149 -12.15 4.43 18.09
C SER A 149 -10.78 4.46 17.41
N LEU A 150 -10.62 5.16 16.29
CA LEU A 150 -9.31 5.40 15.67
C LEU A 150 -8.44 6.34 16.49
N ALA A 151 -9.01 7.41 17.04
CA ALA A 151 -8.27 8.34 17.91
C ALA A 151 -7.75 7.63 19.16
N ALA A 152 -8.57 6.78 19.78
CA ALA A 152 -8.22 6.02 20.98
C ALA A 152 -7.03 5.06 20.77
N LEU A 153 -6.76 4.60 19.53
CA LEU A 153 -5.58 3.78 19.22
C LEU A 153 -4.25 4.52 19.45
N CYS A 154 -4.24 5.85 19.35
CA CYS A 154 -3.04 6.66 19.57
C CYS A 154 -2.80 7.00 21.05
N GLU A 155 -3.82 6.84 21.91
CA GLU A 155 -3.75 7.16 23.34
C GLU A 155 -3.32 5.96 24.19
N SER A 156 -3.42 4.75 23.62
CA SER A 156 -3.04 3.52 24.30
C SER A 156 -1.53 3.29 24.20
N PRO A 157 -0.82 2.98 25.31
CA PRO A 157 0.63 2.75 25.30
C PRO A 157 1.04 1.57 24.41
#